data_AF-A0A376W9L0-F1
#
_entry.id   AF-A0A376W9L0-F1
#
_cell.length_a   1.000
_cell.length_b   1.000
_cell.length_c   1.000
_cell.angle_alpha   90.00
_cell.angle_beta   90.00
_cell.angle_gamma   90.00
#
_symmetry.space_group_name_H-M   'P 1'
#
loop_
_entity.id
_entity.type
_entity.pdbx_description
1 polymer ?
#
loop_
_entity_poly.entity_id
_entity_poly.type
_entity_poly.pdbx_seq_one_letter_code
_entity_poly.pdbx_strand_id
1 'polypeptide(L)'
;MSGKRKIEVPKKRVPANPEKVLKLTGARGNNLKDVTLTLPVGLFTCITGVSGSGKSTLINDTTVPDCPTPVEWCDHRRTGTVSRYSGLEHFDKVIDIDQSPIGRTPRSNPATYTGVFTPVRELFAGVPESRARGYTPGRFSFNVRGGRCEACQGDGVIKVEMHFLPDIYVPCDQCKGKRYNRETLEIKYKGKTIHEVLDMTIEEAREFFDAVPALARKLQTLMDVGLTYIRLGQSATTLSGGEAQRVKLARELSKRRHRADAVYSRRADHRSALRRYSATARRTA
;
A
#
# COMPACT_ATOMS: atom_id res chain seq x y z
N MET A 1 -2.21 -32.88 9.57
CA MET A 1 -2.61 -32.43 8.22
C MET A 1 -2.72 -33.66 7.32
N SER A 2 -3.86 -33.88 6.64
CA SER A 2 -4.15 -35.09 5.86
C SER A 2 -3.40 -35.22 4.53
N GLY A 3 -2.48 -34.31 4.20
CA GLY A 3 -1.69 -34.33 2.95
C GLY A 3 -2.46 -34.02 1.67
N LYS A 4 -3.79 -33.86 1.71
CA LYS A 4 -4.66 -33.67 0.53
C LYS A 4 -4.37 -32.39 -0.27
N ARG A 5 -3.78 -31.38 0.35
CA ARG A 5 -3.30 -30.14 -0.31
C ARG A 5 -1.89 -29.85 0.21
N LYS A 6 -0.98 -29.44 -0.68
CA LYS A 6 0.40 -29.09 -0.35
C LYS A 6 0.86 -27.89 -1.18
N ILE A 7 1.78 -27.11 -0.63
CA ILE A 7 2.51 -26.07 -1.38
C ILE A 7 3.58 -26.79 -2.19
N GLU A 8 3.58 -26.62 -3.52
CA GLU A 8 4.57 -27.24 -4.37
C GLU A 8 5.95 -26.58 -4.20
N VAL A 9 6.99 -27.41 -4.10
CA VAL A 9 8.36 -26.93 -4.06
C VAL A 9 8.87 -26.78 -5.50
N PRO A 10 9.34 -25.59 -5.91
CA PRO A 10 9.87 -25.39 -7.26
C PRO A 10 11.01 -26.37 -7.56
N LYS A 11 10.90 -27.11 -8.67
CA LYS A 11 11.92 -28.09 -9.10
C LYS A 11 13.26 -27.44 -9.48
N LYS A 12 13.22 -26.18 -9.93
CA LYS A 12 14.40 -25.38 -10.26
C LYS A 12 14.30 -24.04 -9.53
N ARG A 13 15.43 -23.57 -8.99
CA ARG A 13 15.57 -22.24 -8.40
C ARG A 13 16.31 -21.34 -9.38
N VAL A 14 15.97 -20.06 -9.41
CA VAL A 14 16.68 -19.07 -10.21
C VAL A 14 18.10 -18.90 -9.63
N PRO A 15 19.17 -19.08 -10.40
CA PRO A 15 20.54 -18.94 -9.90
C PRO A 15 20.84 -17.47 -9.57
N ALA A 16 21.67 -17.25 -8.56
CA ALA A 16 22.14 -15.92 -8.20
C ALA A 16 23.14 -15.40 -9.24
N ASN A 17 23.04 -14.12 -9.59
CA ASN A 17 24.06 -13.44 -10.38
C ASN A 17 25.16 -12.91 -9.43
N PRO A 18 26.41 -13.37 -9.53
CA PRO A 18 27.51 -12.90 -8.68
C PRO A 18 27.79 -11.40 -8.77
N GLU A 19 27.45 -10.76 -9.90
CA GLU A 19 27.66 -9.33 -10.13
C GLU A 19 26.54 -8.45 -9.54
N LYS A 20 25.43 -9.05 -9.09
CA LYS A 20 24.26 -8.32 -8.58
C LYS A 20 23.98 -8.70 -7.13
N VAL A 21 24.67 -8.03 -6.22
CA VAL A 21 24.65 -8.35 -4.80
C VAL A 21 24.61 -7.08 -3.97
N LEU A 22 23.70 -7.03 -3.00
CA LEU A 22 23.72 -6.06 -1.90
C LEU A 22 24.53 -6.65 -0.75
N LYS A 23 25.60 -5.95 -0.35
CA LYS A 23 26.43 -6.36 0.79
C LYS A 23 26.43 -5.27 1.86
N LEU A 24 26.11 -5.67 3.09
CA LEU A 24 26.20 -4.86 4.30
C LEU A 24 27.25 -5.50 5.21
N THR A 25 28.23 -4.73 5.67
CA THR A 25 29.33 -5.22 6.50
C THR A 25 29.40 -4.44 7.80
N GLY A 26 29.57 -5.18 8.90
CA GLY A 26 29.64 -4.63 10.24
C GLY A 26 28.31 -4.03 10.70
N ALA A 27 27.21 -4.77 10.50
CA ALA A 27 25.91 -4.42 11.03
C ALA A 27 25.88 -4.65 12.55
N ARG A 28 25.58 -3.59 13.30
CA ARG A 28 25.50 -3.56 14.76
C ARG A 28 24.17 -2.94 15.18
N GLY A 29 23.74 -3.20 16.41
CA GLY A 29 22.46 -2.72 16.94
C GLY A 29 21.73 -3.81 17.69
N ASN A 30 21.10 -3.48 18.82
CA ASN A 30 20.52 -4.45 19.75
C ASN A 30 21.52 -5.61 20.02
N ASN A 31 21.18 -6.84 19.58
CA ASN A 31 22.01 -8.02 19.75
C ASN A 31 22.87 -8.41 18.53
N LEU A 32 22.93 -7.59 17.47
CA LEU A 32 23.79 -7.82 16.31
C LEU A 32 25.27 -7.60 16.66
N LYS A 33 26.09 -8.61 16.40
CA LYS A 33 27.54 -8.62 16.68
C LYS A 33 28.33 -8.54 15.37
N ASP A 34 28.46 -7.32 14.83
CA ASP A 34 29.28 -7.02 13.64
C ASP A 34 28.96 -7.91 12.43
N VAL A 35 27.65 -8.10 12.16
CA VAL A 35 27.16 -9.07 11.20
C VAL A 35 27.39 -8.58 9.77
N THR A 36 27.79 -9.48 8.87
CA THR A 36 27.84 -9.22 7.43
C THR A 36 26.67 -9.91 6.73
N LEU A 37 25.86 -9.14 6.01
CA LEU A 37 24.74 -9.62 5.21
C LEU A 37 25.08 -9.48 3.72
N THR A 38 24.86 -10.55 2.96
CA THR A 38 25.03 -10.56 1.50
C THR A 38 23.73 -11.07 0.86
N LEU A 39 23.06 -10.22 0.09
CA LEU A 39 21.77 -10.49 -0.54
C LEU A 39 21.90 -10.47 -2.06
N PRO A 40 21.55 -11.55 -2.78
CA PRO A 40 21.48 -11.54 -4.23
C PRO A 40 20.28 -10.72 -4.70
N VAL A 41 20.47 -9.87 -5.72
CA VAL A 41 19.41 -9.01 -6.25
C VAL A 41 18.55 -9.78 -7.26
N GLY A 42 17.24 -9.54 -7.25
CA GLY A 42 16.30 -10.13 -8.21
C GLY A 42 15.83 -11.55 -7.85
N LEU A 43 16.14 -12.01 -6.64
CA LEU A 43 15.69 -13.31 -6.12
C LEU A 43 14.66 -13.14 -5.00
N PHE A 44 13.85 -14.18 -4.79
CA PHE A 44 13.02 -14.30 -3.59
C PHE A 44 13.88 -14.81 -2.44
N THR A 45 14.29 -13.90 -1.56
CA THR A 45 15.17 -14.20 -0.43
C THR A 45 14.40 -14.25 0.88
N CYS A 46 14.53 -15.36 1.60
CA CYS A 46 13.97 -15.53 2.93
C CYS A 46 15.08 -15.37 3.98
N ILE A 47 14.81 -14.57 5.02
CA ILE A 47 15.70 -14.40 6.18
C ILE A 47 15.08 -15.17 7.34
N THR A 48 15.79 -16.19 7.80
CA THR A 48 15.28 -17.16 8.78
C THR A 48 16.11 -17.13 10.06
N GLY A 49 15.56 -17.68 11.14
CA GLY A 49 16.19 -17.72 12.47
C GLY A 49 15.15 -17.64 13.58
N VAL A 50 15.51 -18.08 14.79
CA VAL A 50 14.64 -18.11 15.96
C VAL A 50 14.17 -16.71 16.39
N SER A 51 13.07 -16.62 17.15
CA SER A 51 12.63 -15.33 17.71
C SER A 51 13.75 -14.70 18.55
N GLY A 52 13.90 -13.37 18.49
CA GLY A 52 14.98 -12.66 19.18
C GLY A 52 16.37 -12.77 18.53
N SER A 53 16.56 -13.50 17.42
CA SER A 53 17.87 -13.65 16.77
C SER A 53 18.41 -12.38 16.08
N GLY A 54 17.70 -11.26 16.13
CA GLY A 54 18.13 -9.99 15.51
C GLY A 54 17.72 -9.80 14.05
N LYS A 55 16.85 -10.64 13.47
CA LYS A 55 16.37 -10.50 12.07
C LYS A 55 15.75 -9.14 11.78
N SER A 56 14.81 -8.70 12.63
CA SER A 56 14.14 -7.41 12.49
C SER A 56 15.15 -6.28 12.63
N THR A 57 16.08 -6.37 13.59
CA THR A 57 17.16 -5.39 13.71
C THR A 57 17.96 -5.28 12.42
N LEU A 58 18.37 -6.42 11.85
CA LEU A 58 19.22 -6.48 10.66
C LEU A 58 18.53 -5.91 9.41
N ILE A 59 17.22 -6.11 9.27
CA ILE A 59 16.48 -5.81 8.04
C ILE A 59 15.60 -4.56 8.14
N ASN A 60 15.15 -4.21 9.35
CA ASN A 60 14.22 -3.11 9.61
C ASN A 60 14.83 -2.00 10.47
N ASP A 61 15.91 -2.22 11.23
CA ASP A 61 16.41 -1.17 12.16
C ASP A 61 17.85 -0.72 11.86
N THR A 62 18.52 -1.33 10.88
CA THR A 62 19.90 -1.00 10.55
C THR A 62 19.96 0.11 9.50
N THR A 63 20.59 1.23 9.85
CA THR A 63 20.79 2.40 8.97
C THR A 63 21.96 2.24 8.02
N VAL A 64 21.78 2.74 6.79
CA VAL A 64 22.86 2.99 5.82
C VAL A 64 23.07 4.52 5.73
N PRO A 65 24.24 5.06 6.16
CA PRO A 65 24.45 6.50 6.35
C PRO A 65 24.27 7.41 5.13
N ASP A 66 24.59 6.96 3.91
CA ASP A 66 24.58 7.82 2.70
C ASP A 66 23.58 7.39 1.62
N CYS A 67 22.46 6.78 2.00
CA CYS A 67 21.39 6.51 1.04
C CYS A 67 20.71 7.85 0.62
N PRO A 68 20.84 8.31 -0.64
CA PRO A 68 20.46 9.67 -1.05
C PRO A 68 18.95 9.84 -1.25
N THR A 69 18.23 8.75 -1.45
CA THR A 69 16.82 8.74 -1.13
C THR A 69 16.74 8.43 0.36
N PRO A 70 16.06 9.23 1.20
CA PRO A 70 15.57 8.67 2.44
C PRO A 70 14.76 7.47 2.00
N VAL A 71 15.33 6.27 2.17
CA VAL A 71 14.57 5.04 2.07
C VAL A 71 13.36 5.35 2.95
N GLU A 72 12.14 5.38 2.40
CA GLU A 72 10.88 5.78 3.08
C GLU A 72 10.54 4.89 4.30
N TRP A 73 11.53 4.20 4.79
CA TRP A 73 11.73 3.46 6.02
C TRP A 73 11.85 4.39 7.24
N CYS A 74 11.13 5.51 7.25
CA CYS A 74 11.15 6.51 8.32
C CYS A 74 10.16 6.14 9.43
N ASP A 75 10.61 5.28 10.35
CA ASP A 75 10.24 5.43 11.76
C ASP A 75 11.50 5.81 12.55
N HIS A 76 11.37 6.72 13.51
CA HIS A 76 12.46 7.40 14.23
C HIS A 76 13.17 6.50 15.26
N ARG A 77 13.14 5.18 15.09
CA ARG A 77 13.60 4.18 16.08
C ARG A 77 14.75 3.30 15.59
N ARG A 78 15.55 3.76 14.65
CA ARG A 78 16.67 2.94 14.16
C ARG A 78 17.78 2.88 15.21
N THR A 79 18.00 1.69 15.76
CA THR A 79 19.05 1.44 16.77
C THR A 79 20.31 0.82 16.17
N GLY A 80 20.31 0.48 14.87
CA GLY A 80 21.41 -0.21 14.22
C GLY A 80 22.21 0.64 13.23
N THR A 81 23.50 0.31 13.08
CA THR A 81 24.47 0.96 12.20
C THR A 81 25.17 -0.07 11.30
N VAL A 82 25.52 0.33 10.07
CA VAL A 82 26.39 -0.44 9.16
C VAL A 82 27.71 0.28 8.98
N SER A 83 28.82 -0.45 9.00
CA SER A 83 30.17 0.10 8.78
C SER A 83 30.50 0.33 7.30
N ARG A 84 30.14 -0.61 6.42
CA ARG A 84 30.33 -0.50 4.96
C ARG A 84 29.18 -1.15 4.20
N TYR A 85 28.82 -0.59 3.05
CA TYR A 85 27.78 -1.15 2.18
C TYR A 85 28.17 -1.03 0.69
N SER A 86 27.60 -1.89 -0.16
CA SER A 86 27.77 -1.88 -1.63
C SER A 86 26.58 -2.54 -2.32
N GLY A 87 26.33 -2.22 -3.60
CA GLY A 87 25.25 -2.81 -4.39
C GLY A 87 23.90 -2.10 -4.26
N LEU A 88 23.85 -0.90 -3.67
CA LEU A 88 22.64 -0.08 -3.62
C LEU A 88 22.25 0.48 -5.00
N GLU A 89 23.22 0.63 -5.90
CA GLU A 89 23.05 1.04 -7.29
C GLU A 89 22.16 0.07 -8.12
N HIS A 90 21.89 -1.12 -7.60
CA HIS A 90 20.98 -2.08 -8.24
C HIS A 90 19.50 -1.82 -7.92
N PHE A 91 19.18 -0.86 -7.05
CA PHE A 91 17.82 -0.59 -6.58
C PHE A 91 17.40 0.86 -6.83
N ASP A 92 16.32 1.05 -7.60
CA ASP A 92 15.69 2.37 -7.79
C ASP A 92 14.92 2.80 -6.52
N LYS A 93 14.26 1.84 -5.86
CA LYS A 93 13.41 2.06 -4.69
C LYS A 93 13.35 0.82 -3.81
N VAL A 94 13.38 1.02 -2.49
CA VAL A 94 13.04 0.00 -1.49
C VAL A 94 11.67 0.35 -0.91
N ILE A 95 10.83 -0.66 -0.74
CA ILE A 95 9.47 -0.52 -0.20
C ILE A 95 9.33 -1.52 0.93
N ASP A 96 9.08 -1.02 2.12
CA ASP A 96 8.69 -1.85 3.25
C ASP A 96 7.17 -2.12 3.22
N ILE A 97 6.78 -3.38 3.41
CA ILE A 97 5.39 -3.82 3.46
C ILE A 97 5.17 -4.50 4.80
N ASP A 98 4.85 -3.69 5.79
CA ASP A 98 4.60 -4.09 7.17
C ASP A 98 3.11 -4.44 7.43
N GLN A 99 2.81 -4.79 8.67
CA GLN A 99 1.44 -5.05 9.16
C GLN A 99 0.79 -3.86 9.85
N SER A 100 1.39 -2.67 9.78
CA SER A 100 0.77 -1.48 10.39
C SER A 100 -0.54 -1.14 9.66
N PRO A 101 -1.52 -0.54 10.35
CA PRO A 101 -2.80 -0.20 9.72
C PRO A 101 -2.62 0.68 8.47
N ILE A 102 -3.44 0.46 7.43
CA ILE A 102 -3.43 1.31 6.22
C ILE A 102 -3.95 2.74 6.47
N GLY A 103 -4.58 2.95 7.61
CA GLY A 103 -5.01 4.25 8.12
C GLY A 103 -5.59 4.12 9.52
N ARG A 104 -5.66 5.24 10.25
CA ARG A 104 -6.12 5.29 11.64
C ARG A 104 -7.57 5.76 11.80
N THR A 105 -8.25 6.05 10.69
CA THR A 105 -9.60 6.60 10.67
C THR A 105 -10.54 5.78 9.79
N PRO A 106 -11.87 5.85 10.03
CA PRO A 106 -12.87 5.18 9.19
C PRO A 106 -12.88 5.62 7.71
N ARG A 107 -12.27 6.77 7.39
CA ARG A 107 -12.13 7.27 6.02
C ARG A 107 -11.14 6.47 5.18
N SER A 108 -10.20 5.80 5.83
CA SER A 108 -9.25 4.92 5.17
C SER A 108 -9.90 3.56 4.95
N ASN A 109 -9.81 3.04 3.73
CA ASN A 109 -10.36 1.74 3.36
C ASN A 109 -9.62 1.18 2.14
N PRO A 110 -9.84 -0.10 1.76
CA PRO A 110 -9.19 -0.69 0.60
C PRO A 110 -9.37 0.13 -0.70
N ALA A 111 -10.55 0.68 -0.95
CA ALA A 111 -10.82 1.44 -2.16
C ALA A 111 -10.04 2.76 -2.22
N THR A 112 -9.92 3.49 -1.11
CA THR A 112 -9.13 4.73 -1.05
C THR A 112 -7.63 4.45 -1.12
N TYR A 113 -7.15 3.42 -0.41
CA TYR A 113 -5.72 3.10 -0.33
C TYR A 113 -5.14 2.60 -1.68
N THR A 114 -5.90 1.74 -2.38
CA THR A 114 -5.49 1.23 -3.71
C THR A 114 -5.79 2.22 -4.86
N GLY A 115 -6.46 3.33 -4.56
CA GLY A 115 -6.87 4.31 -5.56
C GLY A 115 -7.94 3.78 -6.53
N VAL A 116 -8.71 2.77 -6.14
CA VAL A 116 -9.91 2.30 -6.84
C VAL A 116 -11.03 3.35 -6.73
N PHE A 117 -11.09 4.08 -5.61
CA PHE A 117 -12.21 4.96 -5.34
C PHE A 117 -12.30 6.18 -6.28
N THR A 118 -11.19 6.69 -6.79
CA THR A 118 -11.19 7.81 -7.75
C THR A 118 -11.93 7.49 -9.06
N PRO A 119 -11.55 6.45 -9.82
CA PRO A 119 -12.28 6.07 -11.02
C PRO A 119 -13.73 5.68 -10.75
N VAL A 120 -14.06 5.10 -9.59
CA VAL A 120 -15.45 4.87 -9.20
C VAL A 120 -16.23 6.19 -9.14
N ARG A 121 -15.69 7.22 -8.48
CA ARG A 121 -16.35 8.54 -8.40
C ARG A 121 -16.51 9.20 -9.77
N GLU A 122 -15.55 9.03 -10.66
CA GLU A 122 -15.62 9.52 -12.04
C GLU A 122 -16.76 8.85 -12.82
N LEU A 123 -16.95 7.54 -12.67
CA LEU A 123 -18.08 6.81 -13.27
C LEU A 123 -19.42 7.35 -12.77
N PHE A 124 -19.56 7.57 -11.45
CA PHE A 124 -20.78 8.12 -10.86
C PHE A 124 -21.04 9.58 -11.29
N ALA A 125 -20.01 10.40 -11.46
CA ALA A 125 -20.17 11.74 -12.03
C ALA A 125 -20.54 11.70 -13.53
N GLY A 126 -20.17 10.63 -14.23
CA GLY A 126 -20.42 10.44 -15.64
C GLY A 126 -21.86 10.06 -16.02
N VAL A 127 -22.68 9.56 -15.08
CA VAL A 127 -24.05 9.12 -15.41
C VAL A 127 -24.96 10.31 -15.79
N PRO A 128 -25.94 10.13 -16.69
CA PRO A 128 -26.77 11.24 -17.21
C PRO A 128 -27.45 12.05 -16.10
N GLU A 129 -27.95 11.38 -15.07
CA GLU A 129 -28.66 12.01 -13.96
C GLU A 129 -27.73 12.88 -13.09
N SER A 130 -26.49 12.45 -12.89
CA SER A 130 -25.44 13.27 -12.26
C SER A 130 -25.11 14.51 -13.07
N ARG A 131 -24.98 14.36 -14.39
CA ARG A 131 -24.66 15.46 -15.31
C ARG A 131 -25.78 16.50 -15.33
N ALA A 132 -27.04 16.07 -15.37
CA ALA A 132 -28.20 16.96 -15.32
C ALA A 132 -28.26 17.77 -14.02
N ARG A 133 -27.83 17.19 -12.89
CA ARG A 133 -27.76 17.86 -11.58
C ARG A 133 -26.44 18.62 -11.34
N GLY A 134 -25.52 18.64 -12.31
CA GLY A 134 -24.21 19.31 -12.18
C GLY A 134 -23.27 18.64 -11.18
N TYR A 135 -23.46 17.36 -10.87
CA TYR A 135 -22.63 16.65 -9.90
C TYR A 135 -21.25 16.27 -10.48
N THR A 136 -20.21 16.70 -9.78
CA THR A 136 -18.81 16.36 -10.09
C THR A 136 -18.33 15.16 -9.27
N PRO A 137 -17.15 14.57 -9.55
CA PRO A 137 -16.59 13.50 -8.72
C PRO A 137 -16.41 13.87 -7.24
N GLY A 138 -16.40 15.17 -6.91
CA GLY A 138 -16.38 15.66 -5.53
C GLY A 138 -17.66 15.34 -4.76
N ARG A 139 -18.84 15.37 -5.40
CA ARG A 139 -20.12 15.00 -4.77
C ARG A 139 -20.08 13.58 -4.22
N PHE A 140 -19.40 12.69 -4.94
CA PHE A 140 -19.26 11.26 -4.63
C PHE A 140 -18.09 10.94 -3.70
N SER A 141 -17.46 11.94 -3.08
CA SER A 141 -16.39 11.74 -2.11
C SER A 141 -16.90 11.98 -0.70
N PHE A 142 -16.82 10.96 0.16
CA PHE A 142 -17.14 11.11 1.58
C PHE A 142 -16.13 11.99 2.35
N ASN A 143 -14.98 12.34 1.74
CA ASN A 143 -13.94 13.15 2.38
C ASN A 143 -14.15 14.67 2.27
N VAL A 144 -15.06 15.12 1.39
CA VAL A 144 -15.28 16.55 1.11
C VAL A 144 -16.74 16.92 1.29
N ARG A 145 -17.00 18.20 1.59
CA ARG A 145 -18.37 18.72 1.69
C ARG A 145 -19.09 18.62 0.33
N GLY A 146 -20.40 18.49 0.38
CA GLY A 146 -21.27 18.46 -0.81
C GLY A 146 -22.21 17.27 -0.79
N GLY A 147 -21.71 16.06 -1.01
CA GLY A 147 -22.54 14.84 -1.03
C GLY A 147 -22.42 13.93 0.18
N ARG A 148 -21.40 14.12 1.02
CA ARG A 148 -21.24 13.36 2.27
C ARG A 148 -22.36 13.69 3.26
N CYS A 149 -22.56 12.81 4.23
CA CYS A 149 -23.35 13.12 5.42
C CYS A 149 -22.59 14.12 6.29
N GLU A 150 -23.17 15.30 6.56
CA GLU A 150 -22.51 16.32 7.38
C GLU A 150 -22.53 15.98 8.88
N ALA A 151 -23.51 15.23 9.36
CA ALA A 151 -23.61 14.85 10.78
C ALA A 151 -22.42 14.00 11.25
N CYS A 152 -21.99 13.02 10.43
CA CYS A 152 -20.79 12.21 10.70
C CYS A 152 -19.57 12.64 9.87
N GLN A 153 -19.66 13.79 9.18
CA GLN A 153 -18.63 14.29 8.27
C GLN A 153 -18.09 13.25 7.26
N GLY A 154 -18.96 12.32 6.83
CA GLY A 154 -18.63 11.24 5.89
C GLY A 154 -18.02 9.98 6.50
N ASP A 155 -17.81 9.90 7.81
CA ASP A 155 -17.23 8.70 8.45
C ASP A 155 -18.22 7.52 8.45
N GLY A 156 -19.52 7.82 8.48
CA GLY A 156 -20.60 6.84 8.61
C GLY A 156 -20.81 6.36 10.04
N VAL A 157 -19.89 6.69 10.94
CA VAL A 157 -19.91 6.39 12.36
C VAL A 157 -19.61 7.67 13.15
N ILE A 158 -20.06 7.71 14.41
CA ILE A 158 -19.72 8.72 15.39
C ILE A 158 -18.78 8.07 16.40
N LYS A 159 -17.64 8.72 16.63
CA LYS A 159 -16.69 8.32 17.66
C LYS A 159 -17.21 8.77 19.02
N VAL A 160 -17.41 7.85 19.94
CA VAL A 160 -17.74 8.15 21.34
C VAL A 160 -16.48 7.94 22.16
N GLU A 161 -16.00 9.05 22.75
CA GLU A 161 -14.80 9.02 23.58
C GLU A 161 -15.15 8.47 24.97
N MET A 162 -14.36 7.49 25.40
CA MET A 162 -14.55 6.81 26.67
C MET A 162 -13.35 7.11 27.57
N HIS A 163 -13.60 7.49 28.82
CA HIS A 163 -12.52 7.94 29.71
C HIS A 163 -11.47 6.86 30.05
N PHE A 164 -11.87 5.59 30.09
CA PHE A 164 -11.02 4.48 30.52
C PHE A 164 -11.00 3.28 29.57
N LEU A 165 -11.91 3.26 28.60
CA LEU A 165 -12.04 2.18 27.62
C LEU A 165 -11.60 2.69 26.24
N PRO A 166 -11.23 1.78 25.32
CA PRO A 166 -11.01 2.18 23.94
C PRO A 166 -12.25 2.86 23.37
N ASP A 167 -12.03 3.92 22.59
CA ASP A 167 -13.10 4.65 21.90
C ASP A 167 -13.97 3.69 21.08
N ILE A 168 -15.28 3.88 21.16
CA ILE A 168 -16.25 3.08 20.40
C ILE A 168 -16.78 3.87 19.22
N TYR A 169 -17.12 3.16 18.14
CA TYR A 169 -17.70 3.74 16.94
C TYR A 169 -19.15 3.29 16.81
N VAL A 170 -20.07 4.24 16.93
CA VAL A 170 -21.51 3.97 16.81
C VAL A 170 -21.97 4.37 15.40
N PRO A 171 -22.80 3.57 14.69
CA PRO A 171 -23.35 3.97 13.42
C PRO A 171 -24.04 5.33 13.51
N CYS A 172 -23.79 6.22 12.55
CA CYS A 172 -24.46 7.52 12.48
C CYS A 172 -25.97 7.33 12.28
N ASP A 173 -26.77 7.97 13.13
CA ASP A 173 -28.23 7.98 13.11
C ASP A 173 -28.82 8.57 11.82
N GLN A 174 -28.22 9.63 11.28
CA GLN A 174 -28.70 10.34 10.09
C GLN A 174 -28.51 9.52 8.80
N CYS A 175 -27.30 9.03 8.56
CA CYS A 175 -27.00 8.29 7.33
C CYS A 175 -27.06 6.77 7.50
N LYS A 176 -27.23 6.25 8.72
CA LYS A 176 -27.26 4.81 9.04
C LYS A 176 -26.04 4.06 8.48
N GLY A 177 -24.85 4.65 8.62
CA GLY A 177 -23.60 4.08 8.09
C GLY A 177 -23.32 4.35 6.61
N LYS A 178 -24.26 4.95 5.85
CA LYS A 178 -24.12 5.10 4.39
C LYS A 178 -23.10 6.15 3.93
N ARG A 179 -22.62 7.02 4.84
CA ARG A 179 -21.63 8.09 4.60
C ARG A 179 -22.07 9.26 3.71
N TYR A 180 -23.21 9.17 3.03
CA TYR A 180 -23.71 10.18 2.10
C TYR A 180 -25.09 10.70 2.49
N ASN A 181 -25.44 11.89 1.98
CA ASN A 181 -26.79 12.43 2.05
C ASN A 181 -27.74 11.74 1.05
N ARG A 182 -29.04 11.95 1.24
CA ARG A 182 -30.08 11.28 0.47
C ARG A 182 -29.99 11.59 -1.02
N GLU A 183 -29.74 12.85 -1.39
CA GLU A 183 -29.70 13.31 -2.78
C GLU A 183 -28.53 12.70 -3.56
N THR A 184 -27.42 12.37 -2.89
CA THR A 184 -26.29 11.68 -3.52
C THR A 184 -26.58 10.19 -3.72
N LEU A 185 -27.37 9.59 -2.82
CA LEU A 185 -27.75 8.18 -2.89
C LEU A 185 -28.90 7.90 -3.87
N GLU A 186 -29.49 8.93 -4.48
CA GLU A 186 -30.42 8.75 -5.60
C GLU A 186 -29.71 8.35 -6.89
N ILE A 187 -28.45 8.76 -7.04
CA ILE A 187 -27.65 8.47 -8.23
C ILE A 187 -27.20 7.00 -8.24
N LYS A 188 -27.49 6.32 -9.35
CA LYS A 188 -27.15 4.91 -9.55
C LYS A 188 -26.27 4.72 -10.77
N TYR A 189 -25.27 3.84 -10.64
CA TYR A 189 -24.50 3.28 -11.74
C TYR A 189 -24.80 1.79 -11.82
N LYS A 190 -25.24 1.29 -12.99
CA LYS A 190 -25.75 -0.09 -13.17
C LYS A 190 -26.73 -0.53 -12.06
N GLY A 191 -27.67 0.37 -11.71
CA GLY A 191 -28.69 0.10 -10.68
C GLY A 191 -28.22 0.16 -9.22
N LYS A 192 -26.93 0.42 -8.96
CA LYS A 192 -26.35 0.49 -7.61
C LYS A 192 -25.91 1.92 -7.26
N THR A 193 -26.19 2.33 -6.05
CA THR A 193 -25.71 3.58 -5.44
C THR A 193 -24.23 3.47 -5.08
N ILE A 194 -23.57 4.61 -4.83
CA ILE A 194 -22.16 4.60 -4.45
C ILE A 194 -21.91 3.90 -3.10
N HIS A 195 -22.88 3.94 -2.19
CA HIS A 195 -22.79 3.21 -0.93
C HIS A 195 -22.82 1.70 -1.16
N GLU A 196 -23.76 1.22 -1.99
CA GLU A 196 -23.84 -0.21 -2.30
C GLU A 196 -22.58 -0.71 -3.02
N VAL A 197 -21.99 0.10 -3.91
CA VAL A 197 -20.69 -0.22 -4.53
C VAL A 197 -19.58 -0.31 -3.49
N LEU A 198 -19.56 0.58 -2.51
CA LEU A 198 -18.59 0.51 -1.40
C LEU A 198 -18.85 -0.68 -0.45
N ASP A 199 -20.08 -1.20 -0.42
CA ASP A 199 -20.44 -2.36 0.41
C ASP A 199 -20.21 -3.71 -0.28
N MET A 200 -19.91 -3.71 -1.59
CA MET A 200 -19.51 -4.91 -2.32
C MET A 200 -18.18 -5.47 -1.80
N THR A 201 -18.08 -6.79 -1.78
CA THR A 201 -16.81 -7.50 -1.62
C THR A 201 -15.87 -7.21 -2.81
N ILE A 202 -14.58 -7.45 -2.65
CA ILE A 202 -13.61 -7.30 -3.75
C ILE A 202 -13.98 -8.20 -4.93
N GLU A 203 -14.45 -9.41 -4.67
CA GLU A 203 -14.89 -10.37 -5.69
C GLU A 203 -16.09 -9.84 -6.49
N GLU A 204 -17.16 -9.43 -5.79
CA GLU A 204 -18.35 -8.83 -6.42
C GLU A 204 -17.99 -7.57 -7.20
N ALA A 205 -17.13 -6.71 -6.62
CA ALA A 205 -16.70 -5.49 -7.27
C ALA A 205 -15.88 -5.77 -8.53
N ARG A 206 -15.03 -6.80 -8.51
CA ARG A 206 -14.27 -7.20 -9.71
C ARG A 206 -15.24 -7.50 -10.83
N GLU A 207 -16.19 -8.42 -10.62
CA GLU A 207 -17.22 -8.80 -11.60
C GLU A 207 -18.06 -7.59 -12.08
N PHE A 208 -18.45 -6.71 -11.15
CA PHE A 208 -19.26 -5.54 -11.46
C PHE A 208 -18.54 -4.53 -12.39
N PHE A 209 -17.22 -4.43 -12.26
CA PHE A 209 -16.36 -3.51 -13.00
C PHE A 209 -15.58 -4.17 -14.16
N ASP A 210 -15.98 -5.35 -14.65
CA ASP A 210 -15.35 -6.05 -15.79
C ASP A 210 -15.19 -5.17 -17.02
N ALA A 211 -16.21 -4.38 -17.33
CA ALA A 211 -16.23 -3.46 -18.46
C ALA A 211 -15.31 -2.24 -18.29
N VAL A 212 -14.63 -2.09 -17.15
CA VAL A 212 -13.72 -0.96 -16.84
C VAL A 212 -12.31 -1.50 -16.55
N PRO A 213 -11.46 -1.69 -17.58
CA PRO A 213 -10.17 -2.39 -17.43
C PRO A 213 -9.22 -1.78 -16.39
N ALA A 214 -9.27 -0.46 -16.18
CA ALA A 214 -8.46 0.20 -15.16
C ALA A 214 -8.86 -0.22 -13.73
N LEU A 215 -10.16 -0.42 -13.48
CA LEU A 215 -10.69 -0.89 -12.20
C LEU A 215 -10.48 -2.39 -12.05
N ALA A 216 -10.87 -3.17 -13.06
CA ALA A 216 -10.74 -4.63 -13.05
C ALA A 216 -9.31 -5.08 -12.74
N ARG A 217 -8.28 -4.40 -13.29
CA ARG A 217 -6.87 -4.70 -12.99
C ARG A 217 -6.51 -4.46 -11.52
N LYS A 218 -6.95 -3.35 -10.91
CA LYS A 218 -6.69 -3.07 -9.49
C LYS A 218 -7.41 -4.06 -8.58
N LEU A 219 -8.67 -4.37 -8.90
CA LEU A 219 -9.48 -5.33 -8.14
C LEU A 219 -8.89 -6.74 -8.24
N GLN A 220 -8.40 -7.13 -9.42
CA GLN A 220 -7.70 -8.40 -9.61
C GLN A 220 -6.48 -8.50 -8.69
N THR A 221 -5.66 -7.45 -8.56
CA THR A 221 -4.51 -7.50 -7.65
C THR A 221 -4.90 -7.70 -6.18
N LEU A 222 -6.10 -7.25 -5.77
CA LEU A 222 -6.63 -7.52 -4.43
C LEU A 222 -7.13 -8.98 -4.29
N MET A 223 -7.68 -9.56 -5.36
CA MET A 223 -8.03 -10.99 -5.40
C MET A 223 -6.79 -11.88 -5.34
N ASP A 224 -5.74 -11.53 -6.09
CA ASP A 224 -4.50 -12.31 -6.19
C ASP A 224 -3.75 -12.41 -4.85
N VAL A 225 -3.91 -11.41 -3.97
CA VAL A 225 -3.37 -11.44 -2.60
C VAL A 225 -4.34 -12.09 -1.59
N GLY A 226 -5.51 -12.58 -2.03
CA GLY A 226 -6.47 -13.31 -1.20
C GLY A 226 -7.37 -12.44 -0.33
N LEU A 227 -7.77 -11.26 -0.82
CA LEU A 227 -8.69 -10.34 -0.12
C LEU A 227 -10.10 -10.33 -0.73
N THR A 228 -10.53 -11.42 -1.36
CA THR A 228 -11.81 -11.54 -2.08
C THR A 228 -13.02 -11.16 -1.22
N TYR A 229 -13.00 -11.53 0.06
CA TYR A 229 -14.11 -11.37 1.00
C TYR A 229 -14.25 -9.98 1.64
N ILE A 230 -13.23 -9.12 1.51
CA ILE A 230 -13.23 -7.79 2.15
C ILE A 230 -14.11 -6.84 1.33
N ARG A 231 -14.83 -5.93 2.00
CA ARG A 231 -15.62 -4.91 1.30
C ARG A 231 -14.77 -3.71 0.88
N LEU A 232 -15.06 -3.12 -0.28
CA LEU A 232 -14.33 -1.96 -0.81
C LEU A 232 -14.22 -0.80 0.18
N GLY A 233 -15.32 -0.49 0.87
CA GLY A 233 -15.46 0.59 1.83
C GLY A 233 -15.22 0.20 3.28
N GLN A 234 -14.79 -1.04 3.55
CA GLN A 234 -14.52 -1.53 4.92
C GLN A 234 -13.50 -0.64 5.62
N SER A 235 -13.82 -0.20 6.84
CA SER A 235 -12.96 0.70 7.61
C SER A 235 -11.60 0.07 7.86
N ALA A 236 -10.52 0.82 7.59
CA ALA A 236 -9.15 0.41 7.89
C ALA A 236 -8.93 0.06 9.36
N THR A 237 -9.69 0.67 10.28
CA THR A 237 -9.61 0.38 11.72
C THR A 237 -10.13 -1.01 12.08
N THR A 238 -10.87 -1.65 11.17
CA THR A 238 -11.44 -2.99 11.37
C THR A 238 -10.66 -4.09 10.65
N LEU A 239 -9.62 -3.72 9.90
CA LEU A 239 -8.76 -4.69 9.21
C LEU A 239 -7.73 -5.26 10.18
N SER A 240 -7.50 -6.57 10.08
CA SER A 240 -6.36 -7.22 10.73
C SER A 240 -5.03 -6.73 10.14
N GLY A 241 -3.94 -6.88 10.89
CA GLY A 241 -2.60 -6.52 10.41
C GLY A 241 -2.19 -7.26 9.13
N GLY A 242 -2.57 -8.53 9.00
CA GLY A 242 -2.34 -9.33 7.79
C GLY A 242 -3.17 -8.89 6.59
N GLU A 243 -4.39 -8.36 6.80
CA GLU A 243 -5.19 -7.76 5.72
C GLU A 243 -4.61 -6.41 5.29
N ALA A 244 -4.24 -5.56 6.24
CA ALA A 244 -3.58 -4.29 5.97
C ALA A 244 -2.30 -4.49 5.14
N GLN A 245 -1.45 -5.45 5.53
CA GLN A 245 -0.24 -5.80 4.80
C GLN A 245 -0.53 -6.22 3.36
N ARG A 246 -1.54 -7.07 3.14
CA ARG A 246 -1.92 -7.54 1.82
C ARG A 246 -2.51 -6.43 0.95
N VAL A 247 -3.24 -5.47 1.52
CA VAL A 247 -3.71 -4.27 0.79
C VAL A 247 -2.52 -3.41 0.32
N LYS A 248 -1.49 -3.25 1.17
CA LYS A 248 -0.24 -2.55 0.80
C LYS A 248 0.49 -3.28 -0.34
N LEU A 249 0.61 -4.60 -0.23
CA LEU A 249 1.21 -5.45 -1.27
C LEU A 249 0.45 -5.32 -2.61
N ALA A 250 -0.88 -5.40 -2.60
CA ALA A 250 -1.70 -5.27 -3.79
C ALA A 250 -1.49 -3.92 -4.49
N ARG A 251 -1.40 -2.82 -3.72
CA ARG A 251 -1.11 -1.49 -4.26
C ARG A 251 0.22 -1.47 -5.02
N GLU A 252 1.28 -2.06 -4.48
CA GLU A 252 2.59 -2.08 -5.14
C GLU A 252 2.64 -3.01 -6.36
N LEU A 253 1.94 -4.14 -6.30
CA LEU A 253 1.77 -5.02 -7.46
C LEU A 253 1.00 -4.33 -8.60
N SER A 254 0.00 -3.50 -8.27
CA SER A 254 -0.81 -2.79 -9.27
C SER A 254 -0.04 -1.73 -10.07
N LYS A 255 1.03 -1.14 -9.50
CA LYS A 255 1.87 -0.14 -10.19
C LYS A 255 2.77 -0.74 -11.26
N ARG A 256 3.17 -2.01 -11.10
CA ARG A 256 4.32 -2.60 -11.81
C ARG A 256 4.02 -3.17 -13.20
N ARG A 257 2.75 -3.29 -13.60
CA ARG A 257 2.39 -3.94 -14.86
C ARG A 257 2.68 -3.10 -16.12
N HIS A 258 3.17 -1.86 -15.99
CA HIS A 258 3.56 -1.00 -17.12
C HIS A 258 4.99 -1.23 -17.66
N ARG A 259 5.85 -2.03 -17.00
CA ARG A 259 7.24 -2.28 -17.46
C ARG A 259 7.47 -3.64 -18.13
N ALA A 260 6.50 -4.55 -18.11
CA ALA A 260 6.71 -5.92 -18.58
C ALA A 260 6.64 -6.11 -20.11
N ASP A 261 6.10 -5.13 -20.85
CA ASP A 261 6.00 -5.18 -22.33
C ASP A 261 7.02 -4.30 -23.06
N ALA A 262 7.93 -3.63 -22.34
CA ALA A 262 9.00 -2.85 -22.96
C ALA A 262 10.19 -3.76 -23.30
N VAL A 263 10.05 -4.46 -24.42
CA VAL A 263 11.15 -5.09 -25.15
C VAL A 263 12.25 -4.05 -25.40
N TYR A 264 13.44 -4.37 -24.90
CA TYR A 264 14.78 -3.92 -25.34
C TYR A 264 14.85 -2.66 -26.23
N SER A 265 15.24 -1.51 -25.67
CA SER A 265 15.91 -0.44 -26.43
C SER A 265 16.77 0.43 -25.49
N ARG A 266 18.06 0.51 -25.82
CA ARG A 266 19.11 1.29 -25.15
C ARG A 266 18.81 2.80 -25.11
N ARG A 267 19.33 3.46 -24.07
CA ARG A 267 20.15 4.71 -24.07
C ARG A 267 20.44 5.05 -22.60
N ALA A 268 21.65 4.89 -22.07
CA ALA A 268 22.79 5.80 -22.20
C ALA A 268 22.43 7.24 -21.75
N ASP A 269 22.65 7.53 -20.46
CA ASP A 269 23.35 8.71 -19.89
C ASP A 269 22.79 9.11 -18.51
N HIS A 270 23.45 8.62 -17.46
CA HIS A 270 23.26 9.09 -16.08
C HIS A 270 24.61 9.46 -15.42
N ARG A 271 25.57 9.92 -16.22
CA ARG A 271 26.88 10.42 -15.71
C ARG A 271 26.94 11.93 -15.49
N SER A 272 25.90 12.70 -15.78
CA SER A 272 25.93 14.18 -15.72
C SER A 272 25.34 14.80 -14.44
N ALA A 273 24.63 14.04 -13.59
CA ALA A 273 23.99 14.60 -12.38
C ALA A 273 24.86 14.59 -11.12
N LEU A 274 25.93 13.77 -11.06
CA LEU A 274 26.74 13.57 -9.85
C LEU A 274 27.93 14.54 -9.71
N ARG A 275 28.15 15.46 -10.65
CA ARG A 275 29.29 16.41 -10.61
C ARG A 275 29.02 17.75 -9.92
N ARG A 276 27.82 17.99 -9.39
CA ARG A 276 27.49 19.29 -8.75
C ARG A 276 27.54 19.31 -7.22
N TYR A 277 27.82 18.18 -6.56
CA TYR A 277 27.86 18.12 -5.08
C TYR A 277 29.26 18.06 -4.46
N SER A 278 30.33 18.05 -5.27
CA SER A 278 31.71 17.95 -4.76
C SER A 278 32.47 19.28 -4.68
N ALA A 279 31.82 20.43 -4.84
CA ALA A 279 32.50 21.74 -4.90
C ALA A 279 32.28 22.68 -3.70
N THR A 280 31.46 22.33 -2.70
CA THR A 280 31.12 23.24 -1.59
C THR A 280 31.62 22.81 -0.21
N ALA A 281 32.42 21.75 -0.10
CA ALA A 281 32.96 21.25 1.18
C ALA A 281 34.48 21.44 1.34
N ARG A 282 35.04 22.54 0.78
CA ARG A 282 36.40 23.02 1.11
C ARG A 282 36.43 24.54 1.11
N ARG A 283 35.87 25.14 2.15
CA ARG A 283 36.23 26.46 2.70
C ARG A 283 35.40 26.63 3.98
N THR A 284 36.07 27.10 5.03
CA THR A 284 35.60 27.39 6.41
C THR A 284 35.40 26.20 7.34
N ALA A 285 36.51 25.69 7.89
CA ALA A 285 36.85 25.60 9.31
C ALA A 285 38.15 24.81 9.46
#